data_AF-A0A1Z4KQ08-F1
#
_entry.id   AF-A0A1Z4KQ08-F1
#
_cell.length_a   1.000
_cell.length_b   1.000
_cell.length_c   1.000
_cell.angle_alpha   90.00
_cell.angle_beta   90.00
_cell.angle_gamma   90.00
#
_symmetry.space_group_name_H-M   'P 1'
#
loop_
_entity.id
_entity.type
_entity.pdbx_description
1 polymer ?
#
loop_
_entity_poly.entity_id
_entity_poly.type
_entity_poly.pdbx_seq_one_letter_code
_entity_poly.pdbx_strand_id
1 'polypeptide(L)'
;MKALVRWGATLGLVGSTLLGTLSLGSLPAIALSEQQIKEKLDSVPIYLVTNEKGLPLSRPLPNAPNGQKAGGSITGAYMSRQEAQAFINELRNAKNKDPKMQEIVKSLQVTAVPLGVIYQQLQQTKKDPNRLLFAFKPVDQEIKGAMDLLRQSGQQVNQFKSVPMFAVRFAPDQGYVPIKVGTGNEQVVPLFLSKQDAQGLLGQVKPKHPKADIQVLDIDGVLQTLQDKNDTWLNQVVLVPSPESREYIRTLPKPPNTPAAPNRNNNNSRPGAK
;
A
#
# COMPACT_ATOMS: atom_id res chain seq x y z
N MET A 1 41.62 -41.68 -38.62
CA MET A 1 40.58 -41.33 -39.62
C MET A 1 39.67 -42.55 -39.81
N LYS A 2 38.36 -42.32 -39.69
CA LYS A 2 37.21 -43.11 -40.18
C LYS A 2 37.09 -44.59 -39.76
N ALA A 3 36.05 -44.90 -38.98
CA ALA A 3 34.82 -45.51 -39.49
C ALA A 3 33.99 -46.03 -38.31
N LEU A 4 32.76 -45.54 -38.12
CA LEU A 4 31.73 -46.28 -37.39
C LEU A 4 30.39 -46.14 -38.10
N VAL A 5 29.75 -47.30 -38.23
CA VAL A 5 28.80 -47.73 -39.23
C VAL A 5 27.36 -47.37 -38.83
N ARG A 6 26.53 -47.04 -39.83
CA ARG A 6 25.06 -46.96 -39.70
C ARG A 6 24.44 -48.33 -40.01
N TRP A 7 23.75 -48.92 -39.04
CA TRP A 7 22.66 -49.90 -39.18
C TRP A 7 21.55 -49.39 -38.25
N GLY A 8 20.25 -49.36 -38.52
CA GLY A 8 19.43 -50.13 -39.45
C GLY A 8 18.23 -50.67 -38.67
N ALA A 9 17.09 -49.96 -38.76
CA ALA A 9 15.69 -50.41 -38.70
C ALA A 9 15.10 -51.18 -37.47
N THR A 10 14.00 -50.61 -36.92
CA THR A 10 12.67 -51.23 -36.59
C THR A 10 12.58 -52.47 -35.69
N LEU A 11 11.61 -52.74 -34.79
CA LEU A 11 10.19 -52.38 -34.59
C LEU A 11 9.77 -52.99 -33.22
N GLY A 12 8.77 -52.44 -32.53
CA GLY A 12 8.13 -53.13 -31.39
C GLY A 12 6.99 -52.33 -30.76
N LEU A 13 5.75 -52.58 -31.21
CA LEU A 13 4.49 -52.03 -30.70
C LEU A 13 4.16 -52.49 -29.26
N VAL A 14 3.35 -51.67 -28.57
CA VAL A 14 2.09 -52.00 -27.84
C VAL A 14 2.01 -51.23 -26.52
N GLY A 15 0.90 -50.51 -26.32
CA GLY A 15 0.30 -50.37 -24.98
C GLY A 15 0.05 -48.95 -24.50
N SER A 16 -1.14 -48.44 -24.82
CA SER A 16 -1.75 -47.23 -24.27
C SER A 16 -1.86 -47.30 -22.73
N THR A 17 -1.23 -46.38 -22.01
CA THR A 17 -1.73 -45.94 -20.70
C THR A 17 -1.75 -44.41 -20.64
N LEU A 18 -2.96 -43.90 -20.42
CA LEU A 18 -3.28 -42.53 -20.12
C LEU A 18 -2.55 -42.12 -18.84
N LEU A 19 -1.45 -41.38 -18.98
CA LEU A 19 -1.00 -40.47 -17.95
C LEU A 19 -0.93 -39.11 -18.60
N GLY A 20 -2.11 -38.48 -18.67
CA GLY A 20 -2.23 -37.06 -18.92
C GLY A 20 -1.38 -36.35 -17.88
N THR A 21 -0.20 -35.91 -18.32
CA THR A 21 0.51 -34.84 -17.67
C THR A 21 -0.47 -33.66 -17.71
N LEU A 22 -1.11 -33.41 -16.57
CA LEU A 22 -1.61 -32.08 -16.26
C LEU A 22 -0.35 -31.19 -16.20
N SER A 23 0.12 -30.80 -17.38
CA SER A 23 0.66 -29.47 -17.57
C SER A 23 -0.48 -28.53 -17.21
N LEU A 24 -0.69 -28.34 -15.90
CA LEU A 24 -1.19 -27.10 -15.36
C LEU A 24 -0.27 -26.07 -15.98
N GLY A 25 -0.74 -25.47 -17.06
CA GLY A 25 -0.02 -24.44 -17.76
C GLY A 25 0.45 -23.48 -16.70
N SER A 26 1.76 -23.29 -16.63
CA SER A 26 2.30 -22.05 -16.12
C SER A 26 1.73 -20.97 -17.03
N LEU A 27 0.52 -20.52 -16.73
CA LEU A 27 -0.01 -19.29 -17.27
C LEU A 27 1.11 -18.28 -17.00
N PRO A 28 1.65 -17.62 -18.03
CA PRO A 28 2.67 -16.61 -17.81
C PRO A 28 2.07 -15.66 -16.77
N ALA A 29 2.71 -15.57 -15.62
CA ALA A 29 2.25 -14.66 -14.59
C ALA A 29 2.20 -13.29 -15.24
N ILE A 30 1.02 -12.68 -15.27
CA ILE A 30 0.80 -11.36 -15.82
C ILE A 30 0.95 -10.41 -14.64
N ALA A 31 1.64 -9.29 -14.85
CA ALA A 31 1.70 -8.21 -13.87
C ALA A 31 0.27 -7.84 -13.45
N LEU A 32 0.14 -7.28 -12.24
CA LEU A 32 -1.15 -6.83 -11.78
C LEU A 32 -1.71 -5.79 -12.76
N SER A 33 -2.99 -5.94 -13.13
CA SER A 33 -3.67 -4.91 -13.89
C SER A 33 -3.75 -3.61 -13.11
N GLU A 34 -3.83 -2.49 -13.82
CA GLU A 34 -4.01 -1.15 -13.22
C GLU A 34 -5.18 -1.10 -12.23
N GLN A 35 -6.25 -1.86 -12.51
CA GLN A 35 -7.41 -1.97 -11.63
C GLN A 35 -7.11 -2.75 -10.34
N GLN A 36 -6.36 -3.86 -10.43
CA GLN A 36 -5.94 -4.61 -9.23
C GLN A 36 -4.98 -3.80 -8.36
N ILE A 37 -4.08 -3.02 -8.97
CA ILE A 37 -3.20 -2.10 -8.25
C ILE A 37 -4.04 -1.04 -7.55
N LYS A 38 -4.99 -0.42 -8.25
CA LYS A 38 -5.93 0.55 -7.68
C LYS A 38 -6.65 -0.03 -6.46
N GLU A 39 -7.24 -1.21 -6.58
CA GLU A 39 -7.99 -1.86 -5.48
C GLU A 39 -7.12 -2.13 -4.26
N LYS A 40 -5.86 -2.55 -4.45
CA LYS A 40 -4.90 -2.71 -3.35
C LYS A 40 -4.57 -1.38 -2.67
N LEU A 41 -4.48 -0.30 -3.43
CA LEU A 41 -4.21 1.04 -2.92
C LEU A 41 -5.46 1.69 -2.29
N ASP A 42 -6.67 1.30 -2.69
CA ASP A 42 -7.93 1.84 -2.15
C ASP A 42 -8.08 1.56 -0.63
N SER A 43 -7.34 0.58 -0.08
CA SER A 43 -7.33 0.32 1.37
C SER A 43 -6.68 1.43 2.20
N VAL A 44 -5.92 2.32 1.57
CA VAL A 44 -5.17 3.40 2.23
C VAL A 44 -5.90 4.73 2.04
N PRO A 45 -6.45 5.34 3.11
CA PRO A 45 -7.02 6.67 3.02
C PRO A 45 -5.90 7.70 3.02
N ILE A 46 -6.01 8.68 2.13
CA ILE A 46 -5.17 9.86 2.04
C ILE A 46 -6.00 11.06 2.42
N TYR A 47 -5.45 11.93 3.26
CA TYR A 47 -6.15 13.09 3.77
C TYR A 47 -5.73 14.33 2.99
N LEU A 48 -6.68 14.90 2.25
CA LEU A 48 -6.49 16.16 1.52
C LEU A 48 -7.13 17.31 2.30
N VAL A 49 -6.54 18.49 2.15
CA VAL A 49 -7.12 19.75 2.63
C VAL A 49 -7.92 20.33 1.48
N THR A 50 -9.23 20.42 1.65
CA THR A 50 -10.16 20.80 0.58
C THR A 50 -11.15 21.87 1.06
N ASN A 51 -11.84 22.51 0.13
CA ASN A 51 -13.03 23.29 0.45
C ASN A 51 -14.27 22.39 0.65
N GLU A 52 -15.43 22.99 0.93
CA GLU A 52 -16.70 22.30 1.15
C GLU A 52 -17.19 21.47 -0.05
N LYS A 53 -16.66 21.74 -1.26
CA LYS A 53 -16.95 21.01 -2.50
C LYS A 53 -15.95 19.88 -2.78
N GLY A 54 -14.97 19.66 -1.90
CA GLY A 54 -13.93 18.67 -2.07
C GLY A 54 -12.80 19.09 -3.02
N LEU A 55 -12.71 20.37 -3.43
CA LEU A 55 -11.63 20.86 -4.28
C LEU A 55 -10.35 21.03 -3.43
N PRO A 56 -9.21 20.42 -3.79
CA PRO A 56 -7.98 20.51 -3.01
C PRO A 56 -7.39 21.92 -2.98
N LEU A 57 -6.94 22.34 -1.79
CA LEU A 57 -6.10 23.51 -1.62
C LEU A 57 -4.74 23.27 -2.27
N SER A 58 -4.52 23.91 -3.42
CA SER A 58 -3.32 23.71 -4.23
C SER A 58 -2.60 25.02 -4.53
N ARG A 59 -1.31 24.90 -4.87
CA ARG A 59 -0.46 26.00 -5.33
C ARG A 59 -0.08 25.78 -6.79
N PRO A 60 -0.13 26.81 -7.66
CA PRO A 60 0.33 26.68 -9.04
C PRO A 60 1.83 26.36 -9.11
N LEU A 61 2.20 25.53 -10.08
CA LEU A 61 3.60 25.25 -10.38
C LEU A 61 4.14 26.26 -11.40
N PRO A 62 5.39 26.71 -11.26
CA PRO A 62 6.01 27.58 -12.26
C PRO A 62 6.24 26.83 -13.58
N ASN A 63 6.20 27.55 -14.69
CA ASN A 63 6.62 27.00 -15.98
C ASN A 63 8.14 26.78 -15.97
N ALA A 64 8.62 25.75 -16.65
CA ALA A 64 10.04 25.57 -16.88
C ALA A 64 10.57 26.69 -17.81
N PRO A 65 11.90 26.99 -17.79
CA PRO A 65 12.49 28.06 -18.60
C PRO A 65 12.23 27.93 -20.11
N ASN A 66 12.01 26.70 -20.60
CA ASN A 66 11.66 26.40 -21.99
C ASN A 66 10.14 26.45 -22.28
N GLY A 67 9.34 26.98 -21.37
CA GLY A 67 7.87 27.08 -21.50
C GLY A 67 7.11 25.77 -21.28
N GLN A 68 7.81 24.65 -21.02
CA GLN A 68 7.15 23.37 -20.73
C GLN A 68 6.62 23.36 -19.30
N LYS A 69 5.43 22.80 -19.12
CA LYS A 69 4.82 22.61 -17.80
C LYS A 69 5.04 21.19 -17.31
N ALA A 70 5.62 21.05 -16.13
CA ALA A 70 5.71 19.76 -15.43
C ALA A 70 4.42 19.42 -14.66
N GLY A 71 3.46 20.34 -14.61
CA GLY A 71 2.15 20.23 -13.98
C GLY A 71 1.49 21.60 -13.85
N GLY A 72 0.19 21.64 -13.58
CA GLY A 72 -0.56 22.88 -13.37
C GLY A 72 -0.48 23.38 -11.94
N SER A 73 -0.72 22.48 -10.99
CA SER A 73 -0.69 22.79 -9.56
C SER A 73 -0.28 21.58 -8.73
N ILE A 74 0.07 21.84 -7.47
CA ILE A 74 0.43 20.81 -6.50
C ILE A 74 -0.37 20.99 -5.20
N THR A 75 -0.88 19.90 -4.64
CA THR A 75 -1.57 19.85 -3.35
C THR A 75 -0.80 19.00 -2.34
N GLY A 76 -0.92 19.34 -1.06
CA GLY A 76 -0.47 18.48 0.03
C GLY A 76 -1.42 17.31 0.24
N ALA A 77 -0.87 16.11 0.42
CA ALA A 77 -1.59 14.88 0.70
C ALA A 77 -1.00 14.24 1.95
N TYR A 78 -1.80 14.01 2.98
CA TYR A 78 -1.30 13.63 4.31
C TYR A 78 -1.64 12.17 4.63
N MET A 79 -0.68 11.46 5.21
CA MET A 79 -0.89 10.10 5.71
C MET A 79 -1.55 10.06 7.10
N SER A 80 -1.65 11.20 7.78
CA SER A 80 -2.39 11.36 9.04
C SER A 80 -3.48 12.43 8.91
N ARG A 81 -4.68 12.09 9.41
CA ARG A 81 -5.82 13.00 9.44
C ARG A 81 -5.57 14.13 10.43
N GLN A 82 -4.97 13.80 11.57
CA GLN A 82 -4.57 14.78 12.58
C GLN A 82 -3.59 15.81 12.02
N GLU A 83 -2.58 15.39 11.25
CA GLU A 83 -1.63 16.33 10.63
C GLU A 83 -2.30 17.24 9.58
N ALA A 84 -3.20 16.70 8.76
CA ALA A 84 -4.00 17.51 7.84
C ALA A 84 -4.87 18.55 8.59
N GLN A 85 -5.49 18.14 9.70
CA GLN A 85 -6.29 19.04 10.53
C GLN A 85 -5.44 20.09 11.24
N ALA A 86 -4.24 19.72 11.70
CA ALA A 86 -3.30 20.62 12.33
C ALA A 86 -2.86 21.72 11.35
N PHE A 87 -2.58 21.35 10.10
CA PHE A 87 -2.27 22.32 9.04
C PHE A 87 -3.42 23.31 8.79
N ILE A 88 -4.67 22.83 8.75
CA ILE A 88 -5.83 23.73 8.65
C ILE A 88 -5.90 24.71 9.83
N ASN A 89 -5.65 24.22 11.05
CA ASN A 89 -5.67 25.06 12.25
C ASN A 89 -4.55 26.11 12.22
N GLU A 90 -3.34 25.73 11.80
CA GLU A 90 -2.23 26.66 11.58
C GLU A 90 -2.60 27.73 10.54
N LEU A 91 -3.19 27.32 9.42
CA LEU A 91 -3.70 28.22 8.40
C LEU A 91 -4.84 29.11 8.88
N ARG A 92 -5.64 28.74 9.88
CA ARG A 92 -6.63 29.64 10.48
C ARG A 92 -5.98 30.63 11.45
N ASN A 93 -4.95 30.19 12.18
CA ASN A 93 -4.33 30.97 13.26
C ASN A 93 -3.20 31.92 12.80
N ALA A 94 -2.62 31.73 11.60
CA ALA A 94 -1.54 32.62 11.16
C ALA A 94 -1.98 34.10 11.06
N LYS A 95 -1.12 35.02 11.48
CA LYS A 95 -1.41 36.47 11.48
C LYS A 95 -1.24 37.07 10.07
N ASN A 96 -1.81 38.25 9.82
CA ASN A 96 -1.63 39.03 8.59
C ASN A 96 -1.96 38.29 7.28
N LYS A 97 -3.07 37.53 7.27
CA LYS A 97 -3.56 36.89 6.05
C LYS A 97 -4.07 37.93 5.07
N ASP A 98 -3.73 37.77 3.79
CA ASP A 98 -4.39 38.51 2.74
C ASP A 98 -5.91 38.20 2.70
N PRO A 99 -6.77 39.09 2.16
CA PRO A 99 -8.21 38.90 2.17
C PRO A 99 -8.68 37.60 1.48
N LYS A 100 -7.96 37.15 0.45
CA LYS A 100 -8.30 35.91 -0.27
C LYS A 100 -8.05 34.69 0.61
N MET A 101 -6.94 34.67 1.34
CA MET A 101 -6.61 33.63 2.30
C MET A 101 -7.58 33.62 3.48
N GLN A 102 -8.02 34.78 3.96
CA GLN A 102 -9.05 34.88 5.02
C GLN A 102 -10.37 34.21 4.63
N GLU A 103 -10.74 34.28 3.35
CA GLU A 103 -11.96 33.62 2.87
C GLU A 103 -11.76 32.12 2.67
N ILE A 104 -10.65 31.71 2.05
CA ILE A 104 -10.33 30.29 1.81
C ILE A 104 -10.33 29.49 3.13
N VAL A 105 -9.68 29.99 4.18
CA VAL A 105 -9.49 29.23 5.43
C VAL A 105 -10.78 28.92 6.20
N LYS A 106 -11.86 29.67 5.94
CA LYS A 106 -13.17 29.46 6.59
C LYS A 106 -13.84 28.18 6.15
N SER A 107 -13.62 27.76 4.91
CA SER A 107 -14.26 26.57 4.35
C SER A 107 -13.35 25.36 4.21
N LEU A 108 -12.10 25.48 4.69
CA LEU A 108 -11.17 24.35 4.68
C LEU A 108 -11.59 23.24 5.64
N GLN A 109 -11.59 22.02 5.11
CA GLN A 109 -11.87 20.78 5.83
C GLN A 109 -10.91 19.68 5.37
N VAL A 110 -10.86 18.59 6.15
CA VAL A 110 -10.13 17.39 5.77
C VAL A 110 -11.08 16.47 5.00
N THR A 111 -10.69 16.07 3.79
CA THR A 111 -11.39 15.06 2.98
C THR A 111 -10.51 13.83 2.84
N ALA A 112 -11.08 12.66 3.16
CA ALA A 112 -10.41 11.38 2.94
C ALA A 112 -10.67 10.90 1.51
N VAL A 113 -9.60 10.52 0.80
CA VAL A 113 -9.62 10.00 -0.56
C VAL A 113 -8.80 8.70 -0.59
N PRO A 114 -9.29 7.60 -1.16
CA PRO A 114 -8.50 6.38 -1.30
C PRO A 114 -7.26 6.63 -2.16
N LEU A 115 -6.10 6.08 -1.77
CA LEU A 115 -4.85 6.23 -2.51
C LEU A 115 -4.97 5.69 -3.95
N GLY A 116 -5.76 4.63 -4.16
CA GLY A 116 -6.03 4.09 -5.50
C GLY A 116 -6.73 5.09 -6.42
N VAL A 117 -7.61 5.95 -5.91
CA VAL A 117 -8.24 7.03 -6.70
C VAL A 117 -7.21 8.07 -7.13
N ILE A 118 -6.30 8.47 -6.22
CA ILE A 118 -5.21 9.40 -6.53
C ILE A 118 -4.26 8.78 -7.56
N TYR A 119 -3.90 7.51 -7.37
CA TYR A 119 -3.08 6.75 -8.32
C TYR A 119 -3.72 6.74 -9.71
N GLN A 120 -4.99 6.34 -9.82
CA GLN A 120 -5.70 6.29 -11.09
C GLN A 120 -5.74 7.67 -11.78
N GLN A 121 -6.04 8.74 -11.02
CA GLN A 121 -6.02 10.10 -11.55
C GLN A 121 -4.62 10.49 -12.08
N LEU A 122 -3.55 10.14 -11.35
CA LEU A 122 -2.20 10.40 -11.79
C LEU A 122 -1.83 9.59 -13.05
N GLN A 123 -2.34 8.37 -13.22
CA GLN A 123 -2.11 7.59 -14.43
C GLN A 123 -2.86 8.18 -15.64
N GLN A 124 -4.11 8.59 -15.46
CA GLN A 124 -4.96 9.14 -16.51
C GLN A 124 -4.52 10.53 -16.98
N THR A 125 -3.97 11.35 -16.09
CA THR A 125 -3.56 12.73 -16.37
C THR A 125 -2.08 12.87 -16.76
N LYS A 126 -1.33 11.78 -17.00
CA LYS A 126 0.11 11.82 -17.31
C LYS A 126 0.49 12.78 -18.43
N LYS A 127 -0.37 12.92 -19.44
CA LYS A 127 -0.14 13.75 -20.63
C LYS A 127 -0.72 15.16 -20.51
N ASP A 128 -1.43 15.47 -19.43
CA ASP A 128 -2.02 16.80 -19.22
C ASP A 128 -0.98 17.75 -18.60
N PRO A 129 -0.56 18.82 -19.31
CA PRO A 129 0.41 19.78 -18.79
C PRO A 129 -0.14 20.62 -17.62
N ASN A 130 -1.46 20.67 -17.41
CA ASN A 130 -2.12 21.39 -16.33
C ASN A 130 -2.60 20.47 -15.20
N ARG A 131 -2.15 19.22 -15.18
CA ARG A 131 -2.53 18.23 -14.17
C ARG A 131 -2.25 18.69 -12.74
N LEU A 132 -3.08 18.21 -11.81
CA LEU A 132 -2.84 18.32 -10.37
C LEU A 132 -1.84 17.25 -9.92
N LEU A 133 -0.78 17.67 -9.23
CA LEU A 133 0.20 16.80 -8.58
C LEU A 133 -0.03 16.73 -7.07
N PHE A 134 0.47 15.67 -6.43
CA PHE A 134 0.29 15.42 -5.00
C PHE A 134 1.67 15.29 -4.32
N ALA A 135 1.88 16.06 -3.26
CA ALA A 135 3.03 15.93 -2.38
C ALA A 135 2.60 15.16 -1.13
N PHE A 136 3.06 13.92 -0.99
CA PHE A 136 2.71 13.06 0.14
C PHE A 136 3.56 13.41 1.38
N LYS A 137 2.90 13.78 2.48
CA LYS A 137 3.50 13.94 3.80
C LYS A 137 3.34 12.64 4.59
N PRO A 138 4.43 11.88 4.80
CA PRO A 138 4.42 10.75 5.71
C PRO A 138 4.29 11.23 7.16
N VAL A 139 3.85 10.32 8.03
CA VAL A 139 3.78 10.57 9.47
C VAL A 139 5.20 10.61 10.04
N ASP A 140 5.53 11.66 10.78
CA ASP A 140 6.91 11.92 11.23
C ASP A 140 7.46 10.78 12.10
N GLN A 141 6.59 10.17 12.92
CA GLN A 141 6.94 9.03 13.76
C GLN A 141 7.34 7.78 12.94
N GLU A 142 6.71 7.58 11.78
CA GLU A 142 6.99 6.44 10.91
C GLU A 142 8.29 6.65 10.14
N ILE A 143 8.60 7.89 9.75
CA ILE A 143 9.92 8.26 9.19
C ILE A 143 11.03 8.00 10.19
N LYS A 144 10.86 8.43 11.45
CA LYS A 144 11.82 8.12 12.51
C LYS A 144 11.96 6.60 12.69
N GLY A 145 10.83 5.89 12.73
CA GLY A 145 10.81 4.43 12.86
C GLY A 145 11.55 3.70 11.75
N ALA A 146 11.36 4.12 10.50
CA ALA A 146 12.07 3.59 9.33
C ALA A 146 13.58 3.83 9.42
N MET A 147 14.00 5.06 9.72
CA MET A 147 15.43 5.37 9.88
C MET A 147 16.08 4.58 11.03
N ASP A 148 15.38 4.40 12.15
CA ASP A 148 15.89 3.62 13.29
C ASP A 148 16.12 2.15 12.91
N LEU A 149 15.18 1.53 12.18
CA LEU A 149 15.31 0.16 11.67
C LEU A 149 16.44 0.02 10.64
N LEU A 150 16.56 0.98 9.72
CA LEU A 150 17.62 0.97 8.71
C LEU A 150 19.01 1.05 9.36
N ARG A 151 19.19 1.92 10.37
CA ARG A 151 20.44 1.98 11.15
C ARG A 151 20.75 0.68 11.88
N GLN A 152 19.73 0.03 12.46
CA GLN A 152 19.89 -1.28 13.11
C GLN A 152 20.32 -2.37 12.11
N SER A 153 19.91 -2.27 10.85
CA SER A 153 20.34 -3.17 9.77
C SER A 153 21.73 -2.83 9.18
N GLY A 154 22.43 -1.85 9.76
CA GLY A 154 23.76 -1.39 9.30
C GLY A 154 23.72 -0.39 8.15
N GLN A 155 22.54 0.08 7.74
CA GLN A 155 22.41 1.07 6.67
C GLN A 155 22.47 2.49 7.25
N GLN A 156 23.41 3.30 6.77
CA GLN A 156 23.51 4.70 7.13
C GLN A 156 22.61 5.54 6.23
N VAL A 157 21.52 6.06 6.81
CA VAL A 157 20.51 6.83 6.07
C VAL A 157 20.32 8.18 6.75
N ASN A 158 20.63 9.25 6.02
CA ASN A 158 20.54 10.63 6.52
C ASN A 158 19.12 11.20 6.37
N GLN A 159 18.35 10.69 5.42
CA GLN A 159 16.97 11.09 5.15
C GLN A 159 16.20 9.92 4.55
N PHE A 160 14.95 9.74 4.95
CA PHE A 160 14.03 8.83 4.27
C PHE A 160 13.21 9.61 3.24
N LYS A 161 13.19 9.13 2.00
CA LYS A 161 12.40 9.74 0.91
C LYS A 161 11.19 8.83 0.67
N SER A 162 10.03 9.43 0.43
CA SER A 162 8.73 8.73 0.27
C SER A 162 8.07 8.30 1.59
N VAL A 163 6.94 7.58 1.48
CA VAL A 163 6.14 7.08 2.59
C VAL A 163 6.67 5.70 3.00
N PRO A 164 7.15 5.52 4.24
CA PRO A 164 7.69 4.25 4.69
C PRO A 164 6.59 3.21 4.86
N MET A 165 6.94 1.98 4.55
CA MET A 165 6.15 0.79 4.79
C MET A 165 7.00 -0.25 5.53
N PHE A 166 6.35 -1.12 6.27
CA PHE A 166 7.01 -2.11 7.11
C PHE A 166 6.48 -3.50 6.81
N ALA A 167 7.37 -4.44 6.51
CA ALA A 167 7.04 -5.83 6.25
C ALA A 167 7.84 -6.73 7.19
N VAL A 168 7.19 -7.73 7.78
CA VAL A 168 7.88 -8.70 8.65
C VAL A 168 8.41 -9.84 7.80
N ARG A 169 9.66 -10.25 8.03
CA ARG A 169 10.28 -11.42 7.39
C ARG A 169 10.63 -12.47 8.43
N PHE A 170 10.70 -13.73 8.01
CA PHE A 170 11.14 -14.83 8.89
C PHE A 170 12.63 -14.72 9.26
N ALA A 171 13.44 -14.08 8.40
CA ALA A 171 14.82 -13.68 8.60
C ALA A 171 15.21 -12.69 7.46
N PRO A 172 16.35 -11.98 7.55
CA PRO A 172 16.76 -11.03 6.51
C PRO A 172 16.91 -11.60 5.10
N ASP A 173 17.18 -12.90 5.00
CA ASP A 173 17.37 -13.70 3.79
C ASP A 173 16.17 -14.62 3.46
N GLN A 174 15.06 -14.49 4.20
CA GLN A 174 13.86 -15.31 4.03
C GLN A 174 12.64 -14.47 3.63
N GLY A 175 11.58 -15.18 3.20
CA GLY A 175 10.34 -14.57 2.73
C GLY A 175 9.57 -13.80 3.81
N TYR A 176 8.56 -13.06 3.34
CA TYR A 176 7.65 -12.31 4.19
C TYR A 176 6.72 -13.22 4.99
N VAL A 177 6.34 -12.77 6.18
CA VAL A 177 5.40 -13.48 7.04
C VAL A 177 3.96 -13.21 6.57
N PRO A 178 3.20 -14.25 6.16
CA PRO A 178 1.79 -14.09 5.87
C PRO A 178 0.94 -14.07 7.14
N ILE A 179 -0.24 -13.45 7.07
CA ILE A 179 -1.29 -13.52 8.09
C ILE A 179 -2.55 -14.14 7.50
N LYS A 180 -3.34 -14.84 8.33
CA LYS A 180 -4.66 -15.34 7.93
C LYS A 180 -5.69 -14.22 8.01
N VAL A 181 -6.52 -14.09 6.99
CA VAL A 181 -7.62 -13.12 6.95
C VAL A 181 -8.96 -13.83 6.80
N GLY A 182 -9.98 -13.30 7.47
CA GLY A 182 -11.33 -13.86 7.46
C GLY A 182 -11.46 -15.16 8.26
N THR A 183 -12.51 -15.91 7.99
CA THR A 183 -12.79 -17.22 8.61
C THR A 183 -12.23 -18.40 7.81
N GLY A 184 -11.66 -18.14 6.63
CA GLY A 184 -11.09 -19.15 5.74
C GLY A 184 -9.59 -19.40 5.96
N ASN A 185 -8.98 -20.09 4.99
CA ASN A 185 -7.54 -20.36 4.93
C ASN A 185 -6.78 -19.36 4.03
N GLU A 186 -7.39 -18.21 3.72
CA GLU A 186 -6.74 -17.18 2.91
C GLU A 186 -5.57 -16.55 3.67
N GLN A 187 -4.42 -16.49 3.00
CA GLN A 187 -3.20 -15.90 3.53
C GLN A 187 -2.83 -14.67 2.70
N VAL A 188 -2.50 -13.59 3.41
CA VAL A 188 -2.05 -12.33 2.80
C VAL A 188 -0.72 -11.92 3.39
N VAL A 189 0.08 -11.18 2.62
CA VAL A 189 1.33 -10.56 3.08
C VAL A 189 1.03 -9.09 3.42
N PRO A 190 1.01 -8.72 4.71
CA PRO A 190 0.67 -7.36 5.11
C PRO A 190 1.90 -6.44 4.98
N LEU A 191 1.70 -5.32 4.28
CA LEU A 191 2.63 -4.19 4.26
C LEU A 191 2.02 -3.07 5.09
N PHE A 192 2.61 -2.79 6.26
CA PHE A 192 2.06 -1.86 7.22
C PHE A 192 2.55 -0.43 6.96
N LEU A 193 1.65 0.54 7.01
CA LEU A 193 2.00 1.97 7.05
C LEU A 193 2.33 2.46 8.47
N SER A 194 2.20 1.58 9.48
CA SER A 194 2.67 1.86 10.84
C SER A 194 3.63 0.79 11.34
N LYS A 195 4.79 1.24 11.83
CA LYS A 195 5.80 0.37 12.44
C LYS A 195 5.24 -0.40 13.63
N GLN A 196 4.34 0.21 14.39
CA GLN A 196 3.75 -0.42 15.58
C GLN A 196 2.99 -1.70 15.22
N ASP A 197 2.24 -1.70 14.11
CA ASP A 197 1.52 -2.90 13.65
C ASP A 197 2.49 -4.00 13.21
N ALA A 198 3.56 -3.63 12.48
CA ALA A 198 4.61 -4.57 12.09
C ALA A 198 5.34 -5.16 13.30
N GLN A 199 5.59 -4.36 14.35
CA GLN A 199 6.14 -4.82 15.62
C GLN A 199 5.19 -5.81 16.33
N GLY A 200 3.89 -5.57 16.27
CA GLY A 200 2.89 -6.49 16.80
C GLY A 200 2.91 -7.86 16.10
N LEU A 201 3.09 -7.89 14.77
CA LEU A 201 3.27 -9.14 14.02
C LEU A 201 4.62 -9.78 14.34
N LEU A 202 5.71 -9.00 14.35
CA LEU A 202 7.04 -9.50 14.68
C LEU A 202 7.07 -10.18 16.06
N GLY A 203 6.39 -9.62 17.06
CA GLY A 203 6.31 -10.18 18.41
C GLY A 203 5.66 -11.57 18.46
N GLN A 204 4.74 -11.87 17.53
CA GLN A 204 4.11 -13.19 17.42
C GLN A 204 4.99 -14.21 16.70
N VAL A 205 5.87 -13.74 15.81
CA VAL A 205 6.73 -14.57 14.95
C VAL A 205 8.05 -14.91 15.64
N LYS A 206 8.65 -13.94 16.35
CA LYS A 206 9.94 -14.04 17.05
C LYS A 206 10.12 -15.31 17.90
N PRO A 207 9.12 -15.80 18.67
CA PRO A 207 9.29 -17.01 19.48
C PRO A 207 9.61 -18.27 18.67
N LYS A 208 9.10 -18.37 17.43
CA LYS A 208 9.32 -19.51 16.53
C LYS A 208 10.44 -19.24 15.51
N HIS A 209 10.66 -17.98 15.17
CA HIS A 209 11.69 -17.53 14.24
C HIS A 209 12.54 -16.42 14.90
N PRO A 210 13.56 -16.77 15.70
CA PRO A 210 14.34 -15.78 16.48
C PRO A 210 15.06 -14.72 15.62
N LYS A 211 15.36 -15.07 14.37
CA LYS A 211 16.00 -14.20 13.36
C LYS A 211 15.01 -13.29 12.63
N ALA A 212 13.72 -13.41 12.88
CA ALA A 212 12.71 -12.57 12.24
C ALA A 212 12.99 -11.08 12.50
N ASP A 213 12.75 -10.27 11.48
CA ASP A 213 13.00 -8.84 11.47
C ASP A 213 11.90 -8.07 10.73
N ILE A 214 12.00 -6.74 10.76
CA ILE A 214 11.15 -5.85 9.97
C ILE A 214 12.00 -5.26 8.86
N GLN A 215 11.62 -5.50 7.61
CA GLN A 215 12.14 -4.80 6.46
C GLN A 215 11.42 -3.47 6.30
N VAL A 216 12.20 -2.41 6.10
CA VAL A 216 11.70 -1.10 5.69
C VAL A 216 11.59 -1.08 4.17
N LEU A 217 10.42 -0.68 3.69
CA LEU A 217 10.07 -0.48 2.29
C LEU A 217 9.56 0.96 2.11
N ASP A 218 9.33 1.38 0.88
CA ASP A 218 8.63 2.62 0.57
C ASP A 218 7.52 2.38 -0.46
N ILE A 219 6.50 3.25 -0.44
CA ILE A 219 5.32 3.09 -1.28
C ILE A 219 5.65 3.15 -2.79
N ASP A 220 6.66 3.93 -3.19
CA ASP A 220 7.04 4.07 -4.60
C ASP A 220 7.68 2.78 -5.11
N GLY A 221 8.61 2.19 -4.35
CA GLY A 221 9.24 0.91 -4.68
C GLY A 221 8.26 -0.26 -4.65
N VAL A 222 7.31 -0.26 -3.71
CA VAL A 222 6.22 -1.26 -3.70
C VAL A 222 5.35 -1.10 -4.95
N LEU A 223 4.93 0.13 -5.27
CA LEU A 223 4.10 0.39 -6.45
C LEU A 223 4.80 -0.02 -7.74
N GLN A 224 6.08 0.32 -7.90
CA GLN A 224 6.89 -0.11 -9.05
C GLN A 224 6.95 -1.63 -9.13
N THR A 225 7.12 -2.32 -8.00
CA THR A 225 7.13 -3.79 -7.97
C THR A 225 5.79 -4.38 -8.42
N LEU A 226 4.67 -3.81 -7.96
CA LEU A 226 3.33 -4.25 -8.36
C LEU A 226 3.05 -4.03 -9.86
N GLN A 227 3.64 -2.99 -10.46
CA GLN A 227 3.52 -2.66 -11.89
C GLN A 227 4.42 -3.53 -12.78
N ASP A 228 5.66 -3.76 -12.37
CA ASP A 228 6.70 -4.32 -13.23
C ASP A 228 6.87 -5.84 -13.10
N LYS A 229 6.40 -6.44 -11.99
CA LYS A 229 6.67 -7.85 -11.67
C LYS A 229 5.49 -8.76 -11.95
N ASN A 230 5.85 -9.90 -12.52
CA ASN A 230 4.98 -11.00 -12.89
C ASN A 230 5.05 -12.12 -11.83
N ASP A 231 4.79 -11.79 -10.57
CA ASP A 231 4.90 -12.75 -9.48
C ASP A 231 3.54 -12.99 -8.81
N THR A 232 3.10 -14.26 -8.75
CA THR A 232 1.77 -14.62 -8.23
C THR A 232 1.56 -14.27 -6.75
N TRP A 233 2.64 -14.20 -5.95
CA TRP A 233 2.57 -13.83 -4.54
C TRP A 233 2.17 -12.35 -4.33
N LEU A 234 2.36 -11.49 -5.34
CA LEU A 234 1.93 -10.08 -5.27
C LEU A 234 0.41 -9.94 -5.18
N ASN A 235 -0.35 -10.95 -5.62
CA ASN A 235 -1.79 -11.00 -5.39
C ASN A 235 -2.14 -11.04 -3.91
N GLN A 236 -1.28 -11.61 -3.08
CA GLN A 236 -1.47 -11.75 -1.64
C GLN A 236 -1.05 -10.51 -0.86
N VAL A 237 -0.40 -9.53 -1.50
CA VAL A 237 0.02 -8.29 -0.84
C VAL A 237 -1.19 -7.44 -0.49
N VAL A 238 -1.29 -7.02 0.77
CA VAL A 238 -2.30 -6.06 1.24
C VAL A 238 -1.62 -4.90 1.95
N LEU A 239 -2.11 -3.69 1.69
CA LEU A 239 -1.65 -2.49 2.39
C LEU A 239 -2.51 -2.29 3.63
N VAL A 240 -1.86 -2.16 4.78
CA VAL A 240 -2.51 -1.97 6.07
C VAL A 240 -2.30 -0.51 6.50
N PRO A 241 -3.33 0.35 6.47
CA PRO A 241 -3.21 1.76 6.85
C PRO A 241 -3.00 1.91 8.36
N SER A 242 -2.63 3.11 8.82
CA SER A 242 -2.33 3.37 10.24
C SER A 242 -3.52 3.04 11.17
N PRO A 243 -3.29 2.79 12.48
CA PRO A 243 -4.37 2.57 13.44
C PRO A 243 -5.41 3.71 13.45
N GLU A 244 -4.96 4.97 13.38
CA GLU A 244 -5.81 6.16 13.25
C GLU A 244 -6.72 6.05 12.01
N SER A 245 -6.13 5.69 10.86
CA SER A 245 -6.85 5.57 9.59
C SER A 245 -7.86 4.44 9.60
N ARG A 246 -7.51 3.28 10.18
CA ARG A 246 -8.44 2.15 10.34
C ARG A 246 -9.62 2.51 11.23
N GLU A 247 -9.38 3.27 12.29
CA GLU A 247 -10.45 3.74 13.17
C GLU A 247 -11.37 4.71 12.45
N TYR A 248 -10.81 5.67 11.70
CA TYR A 248 -11.59 6.58 10.87
C TYR A 248 -12.43 5.86 9.81
N ILE A 249 -11.87 4.85 9.11
CA ILE A 249 -12.62 4.07 8.12
C ILE A 249 -13.84 3.39 8.74
N ARG A 250 -13.76 2.96 10.01
CA ARG A 250 -14.90 2.32 10.71
C ARG A 250 -16.05 3.27 11.00
N THR A 251 -15.81 4.59 11.04
CA THR A 251 -16.86 5.58 11.26
C THR A 251 -17.57 6.00 9.98
N LEU A 252 -17.02 5.64 8.80
CA LEU A 252 -17.62 5.96 7.52
C LEU A 252 -18.86 5.08 7.27
N PRO A 253 -19.93 5.63 6.67
CA PRO A 253 -21.06 4.83 6.21
C PRO A 253 -20.58 3.73 5.26
N LYS A 254 -20.89 2.47 5.58
CA LYS A 254 -20.57 1.35 4.69
C LYS A 254 -21.55 1.35 3.51
N PRO A 255 -21.08 1.13 2.26
CA PRO A 255 -21.99 0.88 1.15
C PRO A 255 -22.90 -0.33 1.48
N PRO A 256 -24.16 -0.35 1.01
CA PRO A 256 -25.16 -1.34 1.43
C PRO A 256 -24.85 -2.84 1.19
N ASN A 257 -23.69 -3.24 0.66
CA ASN A 257 -23.41 -4.63 0.24
C ASN A 257 -22.07 -5.20 0.73
N THR A 258 -21.69 -4.98 1.99
CA THR A 258 -20.58 -5.75 2.61
C THR A 258 -21.15 -6.67 3.70
N PRO A 259 -20.96 -8.00 3.64
CA PRO A 259 -21.38 -8.91 4.70
C PRO A 259 -20.84 -8.46 6.06
N ALA A 260 -21.72 -8.35 7.05
CA ALA A 260 -21.35 -7.95 8.39
C ALA A 260 -20.28 -8.90 8.96
N ALA A 261 -19.20 -8.35 9.51
CA ALA A 261 -18.28 -9.11 10.34
C ALA A 261 -19.08 -9.70 11.53
N PRO A 262 -18.88 -10.98 11.90
CA PRO A 262 -19.62 -11.58 13.01
C PRO A 262 -19.38 -10.81 14.30
N ASN A 263 -20.46 -10.31 14.88
CA ASN A 263 -20.48 -9.57 16.13
C ASN A 263 -20.01 -10.49 17.27
N ARG A 264 -18.73 -10.41 17.65
CA ARG A 264 -18.21 -11.05 18.87
C ARG A 264 -18.60 -10.18 20.07
N ASN A 265 -19.84 -10.29 20.51
CA ASN A 265 -20.20 -10.02 21.90
C ASN A 265 -21.62 -10.52 22.16
N ASN A 266 -21.72 -11.74 22.69
CA ASN A 266 -22.65 -12.12 23.74
C ASN A 266 -22.42 -13.60 24.07
N ASN A 267 -21.64 -13.84 25.12
CA ASN A 267 -21.78 -15.03 25.96
C ASN A 267 -21.09 -14.74 27.29
N ASN A 268 -21.82 -14.06 28.17
CA ASN A 268 -21.55 -14.08 29.60
C ASN A 268 -22.86 -14.42 30.31
N SER A 269 -23.27 -15.68 30.17
CA SER A 269 -24.33 -16.28 30.98
C SER A 269 -23.65 -17.25 31.95
N ARG A 270 -23.47 -16.79 33.20
CA ARG A 270 -23.11 -17.62 34.35
C ARG A 270 -24.09 -18.80 34.46
N PRO A 271 -23.64 -20.04 34.69
CA PRO A 271 -24.51 -21.11 35.15
C PRO A 271 -24.71 -20.95 36.67
N GLY A 272 -25.94 -20.64 37.08
CA GLY A 272 -26.38 -20.89 38.45
C GLY A 272 -26.59 -22.38 38.64
N ALA A 273 -26.00 -22.96 39.68
CA ALA A 273 -26.25 -24.32 40.10
C ALA A 273 -26.55 -24.33 41.61
N LYS A 274 -27.80 -24.74 41.90
CA LYS A 274 -28.36 -25.32 43.13
C LYS A 274 -28.30 -24.51 44.41
#